data_AF-A0A7X0R3J3-F1
#
_entry.id   AF-A0A7X0R3J3-F1
#
_cell.length_a   1.000
_cell.length_b   1.000
_cell.length_c   1.000
_cell.angle_alpha   90.00
_cell.angle_beta   90.00
_cell.angle_gamma   90.00
#
_symmetry.space_group_name_H-M   'P 1'
#
loop_
_entity.id
_entity.type
_entity.pdbx_description
1 polymer ?
#
loop_
_entity_poly.entity_id
_entity_poly.type
_entity_poly.pdbx_seq_one_letter_code
_entity_poly.pdbx_strand_id
1 'polypeptide(L)'
;MEDRPLRDKKAIQQLYNDVLPALAQQVHQGLQPVLALFENFTLERLLDTRTKDPADPEKEVSIENGNVQLLGLKLRLEGFNKPGTEPFDLTKDLLFKLHYNYYGVGPDKENTWLEKNYLERWQTAETQTIASQFCDAVIDGLTERLNK
;
A
#
# COMPACT_ATOMS: atom_id res chain seq x y z
N MET A 1 34.05 -8.58 -8.40
CA MET A 1 32.74 -9.19 -8.65
C MET A 1 31.80 -8.54 -7.67
N GLU A 2 30.97 -7.61 -8.14
CA GLU A 2 30.00 -6.91 -7.28
C GLU A 2 28.84 -7.86 -6.98
N ASP A 3 28.79 -8.36 -5.75
CA ASP A 3 27.69 -9.12 -5.19
C ASP A 3 26.53 -8.13 -4.97
N ARG A 4 25.75 -7.87 -6.03
CA ARG A 4 24.62 -6.93 -5.98
C ARG A 4 23.39 -7.66 -5.43
N PRO A 5 22.61 -7.05 -4.52
CA PRO A 5 21.45 -7.70 -3.92
C PRO A 5 20.42 -8.00 -5.01
N LEU A 6 20.32 -9.29 -5.35
CA LEU A 6 19.25 -9.89 -6.14
C LEU A 6 17.94 -9.66 -5.39
N ARG A 7 16.81 -9.29 -6.05
CA ARG A 7 15.46 -9.24 -5.45
C ARG A 7 15.28 -10.33 -4.40
N ASP A 8 15.42 -9.96 -3.13
CA ASP A 8 15.59 -10.96 -2.08
C ASP A 8 14.21 -11.47 -1.67
N LYS A 9 13.95 -12.75 -1.98
CA LYS A 9 12.66 -13.38 -1.71
C LYS A 9 12.30 -13.32 -0.22
N LYS A 10 13.27 -13.46 0.68
CA LYS A 10 13.01 -13.40 2.13
C LYS A 10 12.65 -11.98 2.56
N ALA A 11 13.33 -10.97 2.03
CA ALA A 11 12.99 -9.57 2.27
C ALA A 11 11.57 -9.26 1.77
N ILE A 12 11.21 -9.70 0.57
CA ILE A 12 9.85 -9.51 0.03
C ILE A 12 8.80 -10.23 0.90
N GLN A 13 9.10 -11.44 1.39
CA GLN A 13 8.24 -12.15 2.34
C GLN A 13 8.10 -11.39 3.66
N GLN A 14 9.17 -10.80 4.19
CA GLN A 14 9.12 -9.96 5.40
C GLN A 14 8.28 -8.70 5.18
N LEU A 15 8.41 -8.05 4.01
CA LEU A 15 7.54 -6.92 3.66
C LEU A 15 6.07 -7.34 3.69
N TYR A 16 5.74 -8.50 3.12
CA TYR A 16 4.36 -8.97 3.01
C TYR A 16 3.76 -9.50 4.34
N ASN A 17 4.57 -10.18 5.16
CA ASN A 17 4.12 -10.88 6.37
C ASN A 17 4.25 -10.05 7.64
N ASP A 18 5.22 -9.12 7.70
CA ASP A 18 5.50 -8.34 8.90
C ASP A 18 5.19 -6.86 8.71
N VAL A 19 5.73 -6.25 7.64
CA VAL A 19 5.62 -4.80 7.42
C VAL A 19 4.21 -4.40 6.98
N LEU A 20 3.62 -5.10 6.00
CA LEU A 20 2.28 -4.77 5.52
C LEU A 20 1.21 -4.89 6.62
N PRO A 21 1.16 -5.95 7.45
CA PRO A 21 0.21 -6.02 8.56
C PRO A 21 0.44 -4.92 9.60
N ALA A 22 1.69 -4.60 9.92
CA ALA A 22 2.00 -3.51 10.84
C ALA A 22 1.53 -2.16 10.30
N LEU A 23 1.76 -1.87 9.01
CA LEU A 23 1.23 -0.68 8.35
C LEU A 23 -0.30 -0.68 8.35
N ALA A 24 -0.94 -1.80 8.01
CA ALA A 24 -2.39 -1.90 7.97
C ALA A 24 -3.03 -1.60 9.34
N GLN A 25 -2.43 -2.10 10.41
CA GLN A 25 -2.87 -1.82 11.77
C GLN A 25 -2.75 -0.33 12.11
N GLN A 26 -1.61 0.30 11.80
CA GLN A 26 -1.39 1.73 12.05
C GLN A 26 -2.35 2.61 11.22
N VAL A 27 -2.57 2.27 9.95
CA VAL A 27 -3.51 2.96 9.07
C VAL A 27 -4.94 2.84 9.58
N HIS A 28 -5.37 1.63 9.97
CA HIS A 28 -6.70 1.43 10.54
C HIS A 28 -6.90 2.26 11.82
N GLN A 29 -5.90 2.31 12.71
CA GLN A 29 -5.92 3.15 13.91
C GLN A 29 -6.00 4.64 13.57
N GLY A 30 -5.17 5.12 12.64
CA GLY A 30 -5.14 6.53 12.24
C GLY A 30 -6.42 7.00 11.56
N LEU A 31 -7.09 6.11 10.81
CA LEU A 31 -8.34 6.42 10.11
C LEU A 31 -9.59 6.20 10.94
N GLN A 32 -9.52 5.58 12.13
CA GLN A 32 -10.71 5.32 12.97
C GLN A 32 -11.68 6.51 13.10
N PRO A 33 -11.22 7.77 13.27
CA PRO A 33 -12.13 8.91 13.40
C PRO A 33 -12.99 9.17 12.16
N VAL A 34 -12.51 8.81 10.96
CA VAL A 34 -13.22 9.01 9.70
C VAL A 34 -13.97 7.78 9.21
N LEU A 35 -13.64 6.58 9.71
CA LEU A 35 -14.31 5.34 9.28
C LEU A 35 -15.81 5.34 9.58
N ALA A 36 -16.23 5.97 10.68
CA ALA A 36 -17.64 6.05 11.06
C ALA A 36 -18.52 6.87 10.09
N LEU A 37 -17.91 7.60 9.15
CA LEU A 37 -18.61 8.37 8.13
C LEU A 37 -18.98 7.53 6.89
N PHE A 38 -18.51 6.28 6.84
CA PHE A 38 -18.70 5.36 5.73
C PHE A 38 -19.51 4.13 6.17
N GLU A 39 -20.31 3.60 5.26
CA GLU A 39 -21.05 2.36 5.49
C GLU A 39 -20.14 1.14 5.51
N ASN A 40 -19.09 1.16 4.68
CA ASN A 40 -18.13 0.07 4.59
C ASN A 40 -16.69 0.58 4.53
N PHE A 41 -15.81 -0.14 5.22
CA PHE A 41 -14.36 0.04 5.19
C PHE A 41 -13.70 -1.29 4.87
N THR A 42 -12.83 -1.28 3.87
CA THR A 42 -11.99 -2.44 3.55
C THR A 42 -10.54 -2.01 3.41
N LEU A 43 -9.64 -2.73 4.07
CA LEU A 43 -8.21 -2.60 3.92
C LEU A 43 -7.63 -3.96 3.52
N GLU A 44 -7.32 -4.12 2.25
CA GLU A 44 -6.87 -5.38 1.67
C GLU A 44 -5.36 -5.32 1.36
N ARG A 45 -4.66 -6.43 1.56
CA ARG A 45 -3.29 -6.57 1.06
C ARG A 45 -3.33 -6.83 -0.43
N LEU A 46 -2.45 -6.17 -1.14
CA LEU A 46 -2.30 -6.30 -2.57
C LEU A 46 -1.03 -7.08 -2.89
N LEU A 47 -1.15 -7.94 -3.90
CA LEU A 47 -0.03 -8.59 -4.55
C LEU A 47 -0.26 -8.45 -6.07
N ASP A 48 0.70 -7.82 -6.73
CA ASP A 48 0.74 -7.56 -8.16
C ASP A 48 -0.54 -6.93 -8.72
N THR A 49 -0.70 -5.64 -8.43
CA THR A 49 -1.97 -4.90 -8.54
C THR A 49 -2.58 -4.80 -9.93
N ARG A 50 -1.87 -5.12 -11.03
CA ARG A 50 -2.41 -5.05 -12.40
C ARG A 50 -1.44 -5.50 -13.50
N THR A 51 -0.62 -6.52 -13.28
CA THR A 51 0.26 -7.01 -14.35
C THR A 51 0.11 -8.51 -14.48
N LYS A 52 -1.07 -8.95 -14.96
CA LYS A 52 -1.08 -10.21 -15.73
C LYS A 52 -0.10 -9.98 -16.87
N ASP A 53 1.04 -10.65 -16.81
CA ASP A 53 1.98 -10.67 -17.90
C ASP A 53 1.21 -11.20 -19.14
N PRO A 54 1.07 -10.41 -20.22
CA PRO A 54 0.33 -10.88 -21.39
C PRO A 54 1.03 -12.07 -22.07
N ALA A 55 2.29 -12.35 -21.73
CA ALA A 55 3.03 -13.47 -22.28
C ALA A 55 2.64 -14.82 -21.64
N ASP A 56 2.14 -14.84 -20.40
CA ASP A 56 1.77 -16.09 -19.72
C ASP A 56 0.67 -15.89 -18.65
N PRO A 57 -0.60 -15.84 -19.07
CA PRO A 57 -1.73 -15.58 -18.18
C PRO A 57 -2.03 -16.74 -17.20
N GLU A 58 -1.40 -17.90 -17.39
CA GLU A 58 -1.54 -19.09 -16.55
C GLU A 58 -0.55 -19.10 -15.37
N LYS A 59 0.51 -18.29 -15.43
CA LYS A 59 1.51 -18.23 -14.38
C LYS A 59 0.97 -17.52 -13.13
N GLU A 60 0.78 -18.29 -12.05
CA GLU A 60 0.37 -17.76 -10.76
C GLU A 60 1.41 -16.75 -10.24
N VAL A 61 0.95 -15.54 -9.94
CA VAL A 61 1.75 -14.51 -9.29
C VAL A 61 1.88 -14.87 -7.82
N SER A 62 3.11 -15.15 -7.38
CA SER A 62 3.38 -15.45 -5.98
C SER A 62 4.78 -15.01 -5.61
N ILE A 63 4.97 -14.64 -4.33
CA ILE A 63 6.31 -14.37 -3.79
C ILE A 63 7.19 -15.61 -3.93
N GLU A 64 6.57 -16.80 -3.91
CA GLU A 64 7.28 -18.07 -4.05
C GLU A 64 7.94 -18.24 -5.41
N ASN A 65 7.23 -17.83 -6.47
CA ASN A 65 7.68 -17.87 -7.86
C ASN A 65 8.63 -16.72 -8.23
N GLY A 66 8.85 -15.75 -7.31
CA GLY A 66 9.75 -14.61 -7.52
C GLY A 66 9.28 -13.64 -8.62
N ASN A 67 8.03 -13.74 -9.06
CA ASN A 67 7.44 -12.97 -10.16
C ASN A 67 6.62 -11.76 -9.70
N VAL A 68 6.70 -11.38 -8.42
CA VAL A 68 6.03 -10.19 -7.88
C VAL A 68 6.78 -8.92 -8.24
N GLN A 69 6.08 -7.93 -8.78
CA GLN A 69 6.66 -6.60 -9.05
C GLN A 69 6.12 -5.52 -8.09
N LEU A 70 4.92 -5.74 -7.57
CA LEU A 70 4.22 -4.81 -6.70
C LEU A 70 3.58 -5.57 -5.54
N LEU A 71 3.59 -4.98 -4.35
CA LEU A 71 2.75 -5.39 -3.23
C LEU A 71 2.29 -4.14 -2.49
N GLY A 72 1.31 -4.24 -1.60
CA GLY A 72 0.80 -3.03 -0.97
C GLY A 72 -0.44 -3.22 -0.12
N LEU A 73 -1.08 -2.10 0.21
CA LEU A 73 -2.39 -2.03 0.84
C LEU A 73 -3.34 -1.26 -0.08
N LYS A 74 -4.58 -1.71 -0.19
CA LYS A 74 -5.66 -0.97 -0.83
C LYS A 74 -6.73 -0.67 0.19
N LEU A 75 -6.99 0.60 0.36
CA LEU A 75 -8.07 1.13 1.17
C LEU A 75 -9.27 1.40 0.28
N ARG A 76 -10.44 0.92 0.70
CA ARG A 76 -11.74 1.32 0.15
C ARG A 76 -12.64 1.80 1.28
N LEU A 77 -13.19 2.98 1.07
CA LEU A 77 -14.19 3.62 1.90
C LEU A 77 -15.43 3.80 1.02
N GLU A 78 -16.52 3.12 1.37
CA GLU A 78 -17.73 3.07 0.53
C GLU A 78 -18.95 3.60 1.28
N GLY A 79 -19.83 4.28 0.56
CA GLY A 79 -21.07 4.81 1.10
C GLY A 79 -20.85 5.94 2.10
N PHE A 80 -20.07 6.96 1.73
CA PHE A 80 -19.98 8.17 2.55
C PHE A 80 -21.38 8.73 2.80
N ASN A 81 -21.76 8.90 4.07
CA ASN A 81 -23.11 9.30 4.41
C ASN A 81 -23.10 10.42 5.46
N LYS A 82 -23.24 11.66 4.98
CA LYS A 82 -23.39 12.86 5.82
C LYS A 82 -24.52 13.74 5.27
N PRO A 83 -25.42 14.25 6.12
CA PRO A 83 -26.46 15.18 5.68
C PRO A 83 -25.87 16.40 4.97
N GLY A 84 -26.39 16.71 3.78
CA GLY A 84 -25.97 17.87 3.00
C GLY A 84 -24.80 17.62 2.03
N THR A 85 -24.35 16.37 1.86
CA THR A 85 -23.33 15.98 0.89
C THR A 85 -23.83 14.79 0.07
N GLU A 86 -23.57 14.78 -1.23
CA GLU A 86 -23.86 13.62 -2.07
C GLU A 86 -23.01 12.41 -1.64
N PRO A 87 -23.57 11.18 -1.63
CA PRO A 87 -22.78 9.99 -1.32
C PRO A 87 -21.64 9.79 -2.31
N PHE A 88 -20.48 9.38 -1.80
CA PHE A 88 -19.34 9.04 -2.63
C PHE A 88 -18.47 7.95 -1.99
N ASP A 89 -17.66 7.32 -2.83
CA ASP A 89 -16.67 6.34 -2.41
C ASP A 89 -15.25 6.91 -2.59
N LEU A 90 -14.32 6.44 -1.77
CA LEU A 90 -12.90 6.75 -1.89
C LEU A 90 -12.08 5.45 -1.93
N THR A 91 -11.17 5.36 -2.90
CA THR A 91 -10.17 4.30 -2.97
C THR A 91 -8.78 4.91 -2.99
N LYS A 92 -7.87 4.38 -2.18
CA LYS A 92 -6.46 4.79 -2.11
C LYS A 92 -5.58 3.56 -1.97
N ASP A 93 -4.42 3.59 -2.64
CA ASP A 93 -3.45 2.50 -2.60
C ASP A 93 -2.18 2.98 -1.91
N LEU A 94 -1.49 2.07 -1.21
CA LEU A 94 -0.13 2.23 -0.72
C LEU A 94 0.70 1.10 -1.33
N LEU A 95 1.61 1.44 -2.22
CA LEU A 95 2.33 0.51 -3.08
C LEU A 95 3.81 0.44 -2.72
N PHE A 96 4.30 -0.79 -2.61
CA PHE A 96 5.70 -1.17 -2.59
C PHE A 96 6.10 -1.60 -4.00
N LYS A 97 6.90 -0.75 -4.64
CA LYS A 97 7.50 -0.94 -5.97
C LYS A 97 8.80 -1.73 -5.81
N LEU A 98 8.80 -2.98 -6.25
CA LEU A 98 9.97 -3.85 -6.14
C LEU A 98 10.91 -3.59 -7.31
N HIS A 99 11.97 -2.82 -7.12
CA HIS A 99 13.01 -2.65 -8.12
C HIS A 99 14.03 -3.80 -8.05
N TYR A 100 15.05 -3.76 -8.90
CA TYR A 100 16.04 -4.82 -9.01
C TYR A 100 16.85 -5.01 -7.71
N ASN A 101 17.31 -3.90 -7.12
CA ASN A 101 18.20 -3.87 -5.94
C ASN A 101 17.61 -3.16 -4.71
N TYR A 102 16.47 -2.49 -4.85
CA TYR A 102 15.79 -1.77 -3.78
C TYR A 102 14.27 -1.86 -3.97
N TYR A 103 13.50 -1.30 -3.04
CA TYR A 103 12.09 -1.04 -3.24
C TYR A 103 11.73 0.38 -2.81
N GLY A 104 10.69 0.93 -3.44
CA GLY A 104 10.11 2.22 -3.09
C GLY A 104 8.70 2.06 -2.54
N VAL A 105 8.31 2.89 -1.57
CA VAL A 105 6.95 2.92 -1.00
C VAL A 105 6.30 4.26 -1.30
N GLY A 106 5.04 4.26 -1.74
CA GLY A 106 4.29 5.48 -1.98
C GLY A 106 2.83 5.21 -2.35
N PRO A 107 2.04 6.26 -2.60
CA PRO A 107 0.59 6.16 -2.81
C PRO A 107 0.22 5.66 -4.21
N ASP A 108 1.18 5.65 -5.13
CA ASP A 108 0.97 5.24 -6.51
C ASP A 108 2.30 4.88 -7.19
N LYS A 109 2.26 4.67 -8.51
CA LYS A 109 3.41 4.25 -9.29
C LYS A 109 4.44 5.36 -9.49
N GLU A 110 4.02 6.62 -9.47
CA GLU A 110 4.83 7.80 -9.81
C GLU A 110 5.45 8.42 -8.57
N ASN A 111 4.72 8.43 -7.45
CA ASN A 111 5.15 9.04 -6.20
C ASN A 111 5.82 8.01 -5.28
N THR A 112 6.99 8.36 -4.76
CA THR A 112 7.74 7.55 -3.79
C THR A 112 8.06 8.40 -2.58
N TRP A 113 7.65 7.95 -1.39
CA TRP A 113 7.90 8.60 -0.11
C TRP A 113 9.14 8.07 0.60
N LEU A 114 9.43 6.78 0.41
CA LEU A 114 10.56 6.11 1.05
C LEU A 114 11.16 5.08 0.10
N GLU A 115 12.48 5.10 -0.05
CA GLU A 115 13.24 4.06 -0.75
C GLU A 115 14.14 3.32 0.22
N LYS A 116 14.18 1.99 0.14
CA LYS A 116 14.99 1.14 1.01
C LYS A 116 15.60 -0.03 0.25
N ASN A 117 16.80 -0.42 0.65
CA ASN A 117 17.42 -1.65 0.18
C ASN A 117 16.74 -2.87 0.80
N TYR A 118 16.69 -3.99 0.09
CA TYR A 118 16.01 -5.21 0.57
C TYR A 118 16.52 -5.74 1.91
N LEU A 119 17.82 -5.62 2.17
CA LEU A 119 18.44 -6.12 3.40
C LEU A 119 18.37 -5.12 4.56
N GLU A 120 17.88 -3.91 4.30
CA GLU A 120 17.74 -2.88 5.31
C GLU A 120 16.46 -3.08 6.11
N ARG A 121 16.59 -3.17 7.43
CA ARG A 121 15.44 -3.39 8.31
C ARG A 121 14.55 -2.15 8.35
N TRP A 122 13.24 -2.38 8.41
CA TRP A 122 12.28 -1.35 8.76
C TRP A 122 12.41 -0.98 10.24
N GLN A 123 12.54 0.31 10.49
CA GLN A 123 12.44 0.88 11.82
C GLN A 123 10.98 1.19 12.12
N THR A 124 10.59 1.07 13.39
CA THR A 124 9.23 1.39 13.83
C THR A 124 8.82 2.82 13.45
N ALA A 125 9.75 3.77 13.52
CA ALA A 125 9.51 5.15 13.13
C ALA A 125 9.16 5.28 11.64
N GLU A 126 9.84 4.55 10.75
CA GLU A 126 9.55 4.56 9.31
C GLU A 126 8.14 4.04 9.02
N THR A 127 7.76 2.94 9.68
CA THR A 127 6.40 2.38 9.59
C THR A 127 5.34 3.39 10.01
N GLN A 128 5.57 4.09 11.13
CA GLN A 128 4.66 5.11 11.64
C GLN A 128 4.57 6.31 10.70
N THR A 129 5.71 6.78 10.17
CA THR A 129 5.75 7.89 9.22
C THR A 129 4.99 7.57 7.94
N ILE A 130 5.21 6.39 7.34
CA ILE A 130 4.50 5.98 6.13
C ILE A 130 3.00 5.81 6.38
N ALA A 131 2.62 5.21 7.51
CA ALA A 131 1.20 5.07 7.87
C ALA A 131 0.54 6.45 8.06
N SER A 132 1.20 7.39 8.74
CA SER A 132 0.70 8.76 8.93
C SER A 132 0.54 9.47 7.58
N GLN A 133 1.57 9.46 6.73
CA GLN A 133 1.50 10.08 5.40
C GLN A 133 0.38 9.49 4.54
N PHE A 134 0.14 8.18 4.66
CA PHE A 134 -0.98 7.54 3.97
C PHE A 134 -2.33 7.99 4.53
N CYS A 135 -2.49 8.06 5.85
CA CYS A 135 -3.70 8.58 6.48
C CYS A 135 -3.98 10.03 6.06
N ASP A 136 -2.96 10.88 6.06
CA ASP A 136 -3.06 12.27 5.63
C ASP A 136 -3.50 12.36 4.17
N ALA A 137 -2.89 11.59 3.27
CA ALA A 137 -3.27 11.53 1.85
C ALA A 137 -4.71 11.02 1.61
N VAL A 138 -5.24 10.18 2.51
CA VAL A 138 -6.64 9.74 2.50
C VAL A 138 -7.55 10.89 2.96
N ILE A 139 -7.22 11.53 4.08
CA ILE A 139 -7.99 12.65 4.65
C ILE A 139 -8.03 13.85 3.69
N ASP A 140 -6.92 14.15 3.04
CA ASP A 140 -6.85 15.18 2.00
C ASP A 140 -7.80 14.84 0.84
N GLY A 141 -7.76 13.59 0.36
CA GLY A 141 -8.68 13.11 -0.67
C GLY A 141 -10.15 13.16 -0.25
N LEU A 142 -10.47 12.94 1.02
CA LEU A 142 -11.81 13.13 1.56
C LEU A 142 -12.21 14.61 1.58
N THR A 143 -11.32 15.47 2.05
CA THR A 143 -11.54 16.91 2.16
C THR A 143 -11.77 17.54 0.78
N GLU A 144 -11.00 17.14 -0.23
CA GLU A 144 -11.20 17.55 -1.61
C GLU A 144 -12.56 17.14 -2.18
N ARG A 145 -13.08 15.96 -1.80
CA ARG A 145 -14.42 15.51 -2.21
C ARG A 145 -15.52 16.30 -1.53
N LEU A 146 -15.33 16.72 -0.29
CA LEU A 146 -16.30 17.49 0.49
C LEU A 146 -16.36 18.97 0.09
N ASN A 147 -15.29 19.52 -0.46
CA ASN A 147 -15.22 20.91 -0.90
C ASN A 147 -15.65 21.12 -2.36
N LYS A 148 -16.03 20.05 -3.07
CA LYS A 148 -16.62 20.10 -4.42
C LYS A 148 -18.13 20.18 -4.33
#